data_AF-A0AAD6ZE20-F1
#
_entry.id   AF-A0AAD6ZE20-F1
#
_cell.length_a   1.000
_cell.length_b   1.000
_cell.length_c   1.000
_cell.angle_alpha   90.00
_cell.angle_beta   90.00
_cell.angle_gamma   90.00
#
_symmetry.space_group_name_H-M   'P 1'
#
loop_
_entity.id
_entity.type
_entity.pdbx_description
1 polymer ?
#
loop_
_entity_poly.entity_id
_entity_poly.type
_entity_poly.pdbx_seq_one_letter_code
_entity_poly.pdbx_strand_id
1 'polypeptide(L)' 'MTAVNAACTTLTLHEFHCRMGHTDVRGLQNMISKGIVTGIKLTDTDAAPCRGSDNGLLKHEP' A
#
# COMPACT_ATOMS: atom_id res chain seq x y z
N MET A 1 8.91 -22.95 -20.92
CA MET A 1 8.24 -21.73 -20.43
C MET A 1 8.21 -21.83 -18.91
N THR A 2 9.11 -21.13 -18.23
CA THR A 2 9.13 -21.10 -16.77
C THR A 2 7.98 -20.21 -16.32
N ALA A 3 6.95 -20.80 -15.72
CA ALA A 3 5.89 -20.02 -15.08
C ALA A 3 6.55 -19.16 -14.00
N VAL A 4 6.64 -17.84 -14.24
CA VAL A 4 6.93 -16.89 -13.17
C VAL A 4 5.71 -16.96 -12.27
N ASN A 5 5.80 -17.78 -11.22
CA ASN A 5 4.83 -17.79 -10.15
C ASN A 5 4.86 -16.39 -9.55
N ALA A 6 3.95 -15.51 -9.99
CA ALA A 6 3.80 -14.19 -9.41
C ALA A 6 3.43 -14.44 -7.95
N ALA A 7 4.45 -14.45 -7.09
CA ALA A 7 4.31 -14.78 -5.69
C ALA A 7 3.34 -13.76 -5.11
N CYS A 8 2.10 -14.21 -4.84
CA CYS A 8 1.07 -13.37 -4.27
C CYS A 8 1.55 -12.98 -2.88
N THR A 9 2.13 -11.79 -2.79
CA THR A 9 2.76 -11.31 -1.57
C THR A 9 1.63 -10.86 -0.67
N THR A 10 1.44 -11.61 0.40
CA THR A 10 0.36 -11.38 1.35
C THR A 10 0.88 -10.40 2.40
N LEU A 11 0.27 -9.21 2.49
CA LEU A 11 0.74 -8.10 3.32
C LEU A 11 -0.42 -7.46 4.06
N THR A 12 -0.14 -6.86 5.20
CA THR A 12 -1.09 -5.93 5.81
C THR A 12 -1.10 -4.62 5.04
N LEU A 13 -2.21 -3.89 5.11
CA LEU A 13 -2.33 -2.57 4.50
C LEU A 13 -1.30 -1.58 5.04
N HIS A 14 -0.96 -1.67 6.32
CA HIS A 14 0.10 -0.89 6.94
C HIS A 14 1.48 -1.19 6.35
N GLU A 15 1.84 -2.47 6.17
CA GLU A 15 3.11 -2.84 5.53
C GLU A 15 3.19 -2.36 4.08
N PHE A 16 2.08 -2.47 3.34
CA PHE A 16 2.03 -1.99 1.97
C PHE A 16 2.20 -0.47 1.91
N HIS A 17 1.49 0.27 2.78
CA HIS A 17 1.64 1.70 2.96
C HIS A 17 3.08 2.13 3.28
N CYS A 18 3.73 1.46 4.23
CA CYS A 18 5.12 1.74 4.60
C CYS A 18 6.10 1.43 3.47
N ARG A 19 5.92 0.32 2.73
CA ARG A 19 6.77 -0.02 1.57
C ARG A 19 6.60 0.95 0.40
N MET A 20 5.42 1.52 0.25
CA MET A 20 5.11 2.55 -0.74
C MET A 20 5.51 3.96 -0.27
N GLY A 21 6.35 4.07 0.77
CA GLY A 21 6.87 5.36 1.25
C GLY A 21 5.85 6.22 1.98
N HIS A 22 4.94 5.61 2.74
CA HIS A 22 3.87 6.29 3.46
C HIS A 22 2.80 6.94 2.54
N THR A 23 2.57 6.36 1.37
CA THR A 23 1.53 6.80 0.41
C THR A 23 0.11 6.63 0.99
N ASP A 24 -0.81 7.54 0.65
CA ASP A 24 -2.20 7.49 1.14
C ASP A 24 -2.84 6.09 1.05
N VAL A 25 -3.33 5.63 2.21
CA VAL A 25 -3.87 4.29 2.42
C VAL A 25 -5.10 4.05 1.54
N ARG A 26 -5.98 5.05 1.40
CA ARG A 26 -7.20 4.92 0.58
C ARG A 26 -6.84 4.84 -0.91
N GLY A 27 -5.84 5.61 -1.33
CA GLY A 27 -5.25 5.55 -2.67
C GLY A 27 -4.71 4.15 -2.98
N LEU A 28 -3.97 3.55 -2.04
CA LEU A 28 -3.43 2.20 -2.19
C LEU A 28 -4.54 1.14 -2.29
N GLN A 29 -5.57 1.20 -1.45
CA GLN A 29 -6.73 0.29 -1.56
C GLN A 29 -7.45 0.44 -2.92
N ASN A 30 -7.56 1.68 -3.41
CA ASN A 30 -8.18 1.95 -4.70
C ASN A 30 -7.33 1.39 -5.86
N MET A 31 -6.00 1.52 -5.79
CA MET A 31 -5.09 0.94 -6.78
C MET A 31 -5.19 -0.59 -6.84
N ILE A 32 -5.31 -1.25 -5.69
CA ILE A 32 -5.50 -2.70 -5.61
C ILE A 32 -6.88 -3.09 -6.16
N SER A 33 -7.94 -2.37 -5.75
CA SER A 33 -9.31 -2.64 -6.23
C SER A 33 -9.46 -2.43 -7.74
N LYS A 34 -8.75 -1.45 -8.30
CA LYS A 34 -8.71 -1.18 -9.74
C LYS A 34 -7.79 -2.13 -10.52
N GLY A 35 -7.08 -3.03 -9.83
CA GLY A 35 -6.12 -3.95 -10.45
C GLY A 35 -4.86 -3.26 -11.00
N ILE A 36 -4.57 -2.03 -10.57
CA ILE A 36 -3.34 -1.31 -10.93
C ILE A 36 -2.14 -1.96 -10.24
N VAL A 37 -2.32 -2.36 -8.98
CA VAL A 37 -1.34 -3.13 -8.21
C VAL A 37 -1.79 -4.58 -8.21
N THR A 38 -1.01 -5.44 -8.85
CA THR A 38 -1.27 -6.88 -8.95
C THR A 38 -0.22 -7.68 -8.17
N GLY A 39 -0.59 -8.87 -7.70
CA GLY A 39 0.36 -9.76 -6.98
C GLY A 39 0.53 -9.42 -5.50
N ILE A 40 -0.30 -8.53 -4.95
CA ILE A 40 -0.38 -8.25 -3.51
C ILE A 40 -1.78 -8.60 -3.02
N LYS A 41 -1.88 -9.34 -1.92
CA LYS A 41 -3.14 -9.62 -1.23
C LYS A 41 -3.11 -8.97 0.14
N LEU A 42 -4.05 -8.07 0.40
CA LEU A 42 -4.19 -7.45 1.71
C LEU A 42 -4.84 -8.46 2.67
N THR A 43 -4.20 -8.71 3.82
CA THR A 43 -4.76 -9.53 4.90
C THR A 43 -5.65 -8.74 5.83
N ASP A 44 -5.49 -7.42 5.84
CA ASP A 44 -6.14 -6.51 6.76
C ASP A 44 -6.41 -5.18 6.05
N THR A 45 -7.51 -4.54 6.41
CA THR A 45 -7.96 -3.25 5.85
C THR A 45 -7.78 -2.08 6.81
N ASP A 46 -7.30 -2.33 8.02
CA ASP A 46 -7.04 -1.33 9.04
C ASP A 46 -5.58 -0.85 8.91
N ALA A 47 -5.41 0.40 8.49
CA ALA A 47 -4.11 1.02 8.56
C ALA A 47 -3.96 1.67 9.92
N ALA A 48 -3.25 0.99 10.83
CA ALA A 48 -2.77 1.64 12.03
C ALA A 48 -2.02 2.94 11.65
N PRO A 49 -2.28 4.06 12.34
CA PRO A 49 -1.62 5.33 12.04
C PRO A 49 -0.11 5.13 12.13
N CYS A 50 0.59 5.36 11.01
CA CYS A 50 2.04 5.18 10.99
C CYS A 50 2.70 6.43 11.60
N ARG A 51 3.59 6.22 12.59
CA ARG A 51 4.33 7.32 13.24
C ARG A 51 5.32 8.04 12.30
N GLY A 52 5.44 7.58 11.04
CA GLY A 52 6.26 8.20 10.00
C GLY A 52 5.54 9.27 9.17
N SER A 53 4.20 9.33 9.22
CA SER A 53 3.42 10.36 8.50
C SER A 53 3.57 11.77 9.10
N ASP A 54 3.94 11.88 10.38
CA ASP A 54 4.06 13.17 11.07
C ASP A 54 5.31 14.00 10.70
N ASN A 55 6.22 13.49 9.86
CA ASN A 55 7.53 14.14 9.69
C ASN A 55 7.96 14.44 8.24
N GLY A 56 7.04 14.57 7.27
CA GLY A 56 7.50 14.76 5.87
C GLY A 56 6.63 15.51 4.86
N LEU A 57 5.33 15.30 4.76
CA LEU A 57 4.52 15.90 3.67
C LEU A 57 3.05 15.69 4.05
N LEU A 58 2.25 16.72 4.30
CA LEU A 58 1.51 17.44 3.27
C LEU A 58 1.27 18.88 3.73
N LYS A 59 2.11 19.80 3.25
CA LYS A 59 1.72 21.20 3.10
C LYS A 59 0.89 21.24 1.83
N HIS A 60 -0.43 21.25 1.97
CA HIS A 60 -1.30 21.69 0.88
C HIS A 60 -1.51 23.20 1.07
N GLU A 61 -0.73 23.99 0.32
CA GLU A 61 -0.97 25.39 0.00
C GLU A 61 -0.70 25.50 -1.52
N PRO A 62 -1.42 26.33 -2.31
CA PRO A 62 -2.07 27.59 -1.95
C PRO A 62 -3.60 27.60 -1.99
#